data_AF-A0A961AED4-F1
#
_entry.id   AF-A0A961AED4-F1
#
_cell.length_a   1.000
_cell.length_b   1.000
_cell.length_c   1.000
_cell.angle_alpha   90.00
_cell.angle_beta   90.00
_cell.angle_gamma   90.00
#
_symmetry.space_group_name_H-M   'P 1'
#
loop_
_entity.id
_entity.type
_entity.pdbx_description
1 polymer ?
#
loop_
_entity_poly.entity_id
_entity_poly.type
_entity_poly.pdbx_seq_one_letter_code
_entity_poly.pdbx_strand_id
1 'polypeptide(L)'
;MDIGKLFSESWNRFSANLVSSIIVVVVGSLVGSLLAGFTAGIAGIPVFVGIVKAMRRVQQGGTADFGDLFSEFSNFGKWFMVWVVALVAGLASVVTFGLASIVIPFVLAFMVPLMLERDMAAFDAAKESFNYVKDNLGLVIVPLLL
;
A
#
# COMPACT_ATOMS: atom_id res chain seq x y z
N MET A 1 25.57 -3.77 -15.30
CA MET A 1 25.23 -2.58 -14.49
C MET A 1 26.13 -2.62 -13.26
N ASP A 2 27.06 -1.68 -13.13
CA ASP A 2 27.97 -1.64 -11.99
C ASP A 2 27.29 -0.94 -10.81
N ILE A 3 26.85 -1.75 -9.84
CA ILE A 3 26.11 -1.27 -8.66
C ILE A 3 27.00 -0.36 -7.80
N GLY A 4 28.31 -0.64 -7.72
CA GLY A 4 29.25 0.16 -6.93
C GLY A 4 29.44 1.55 -7.53
N LYS A 5 29.55 1.63 -8.86
CA LYS A 5 29.62 2.92 -9.55
C LYS A 5 28.34 3.74 -9.38
N LEU A 6 27.17 3.12 -9.59
CA LEU A 6 25.86 3.74 -9.38
C LEU A 6 25.67 4.28 -7.96
N PHE A 7 26.08 3.50 -6.96
CA PHE A 7 26.03 3.91 -5.56
C PHE A 7 26.95 5.10 -5.29
N SER A 8 28.22 5.04 -5.75
CA SER A 8 29.18 6.12 -5.53
C SER A 8 28.76 7.43 -6.22
N GLU A 9 28.22 7.37 -7.43
CA GLU A 9 27.70 8.53 -8.16
C GLU A 9 26.47 9.12 -7.45
N SER A 10 25.56 8.28 -6.98
CA SER A 10 24.38 8.72 -6.23
C SER A 10 24.77 9.34 -4.90
N TRP A 11 25.74 8.74 -4.20
CA TRP A 11 26.26 9.23 -2.93
C TRP A 11 26.93 10.58 -3.07
N ASN A 12 27.78 10.77 -4.09
CA ASN A 12 28.45 12.04 -4.35
C ASN A 12 27.46 13.17 -4.70
N ARG A 13 26.39 12.86 -5.45
CA ARG A 13 25.33 13.83 -5.75
C ARG A 13 24.48 14.18 -4.53
N PHE A 14 24.19 13.19 -3.69
CA PHE A 14 23.46 13.39 -2.45
C PHE A 14 24.26 14.22 -1.44
N SER A 15 25.54 13.88 -1.23
CA SER A 15 26.40 14.59 -0.27
C SER A 15 26.73 16.02 -0.69
N ALA A 16 26.84 16.29 -1.99
CA ALA A 16 27.00 17.65 -2.52
C ALA A 16 25.79 18.55 -2.25
N ASN A 17 24.59 17.97 -2.14
CA ASN A 17 23.33 18.69 -1.92
C ASN A 17 22.63 18.25 -0.64
N LEU A 18 23.41 17.86 0.38
CA LEU A 18 22.91 17.17 1.57
C LEU A 18 21.82 17.98 2.30
N VAL A 19 22.05 19.28 2.49
CA VAL A 19 21.14 20.18 3.22
C VAL A 19 19.81 20.33 2.48
N SER A 20 19.84 20.59 1.17
CA SER A 20 18.64 20.73 0.34
C SER A 20 17.87 19.40 0.25
N SER A 21 18.58 18.27 0.12
CA SER A 21 17.99 16.93 0.09
C SER A 21 17.33 16.57 1.42
N ILE A 22 17.98 16.85 2.56
CA ILE A 22 17.44 16.59 3.90
C ILE A 22 16.20 17.45 4.14
N ILE A 23 16.23 18.74 3.81
CA ILE A 23 15.08 19.63 4.01
C ILE A 23 13.87 19.11 3.23
N VAL A 24 14.03 18.81 1.95
CA VAL A 24 12.92 18.36 1.11
C VAL A 24 12.40 17.01 1.53
N VAL A 25 13.27 16.04 1.85
CA VAL A 25 12.83 14.70 2.22
C VAL A 25 12.25 14.69 3.63
N VAL A 26 12.95 15.23 4.62
CA VAL A 26 12.52 15.15 6.02
C VAL A 26 11.36 16.12 6.29
N VAL A 27 11.51 17.40 5.94
CA VAL A 27 10.45 18.39 6.18
C VAL A 27 9.28 18.13 5.24
N GLY A 28 9.53 17.80 3.97
CA GLY A 28 8.48 17.45 3.02
C GLY A 28 7.70 16.21 3.45
N SER A 29 8.35 15.17 3.96
CA SER A 29 7.65 13.97 4.45
C SER A 29 6.85 14.25 5.72
N LEU A 30 7.35 15.10 6.63
CA LEU A 30 6.60 15.53 7.82
C LEU A 30 5.36 16.33 7.45
N VAL A 31 5.53 17.37 6.62
CA VAL A 31 4.42 18.21 6.13
C VAL A 31 3.43 17.37 5.32
N GLY A 32 3.92 16.50 4.45
CA GLY A 32 3.11 15.58 3.65
C GLY A 32 2.32 14.60 4.51
N SER A 33 2.93 14.05 5.57
CA SER A 33 2.25 13.14 6.50
C SER A 33 1.18 13.85 7.33
N LEU A 34 1.46 15.07 7.80
CA LEU A 34 0.47 15.89 8.51
C LEU A 34 -0.71 16.22 7.59
N LEU A 35 -0.43 16.74 6.39
CA LEU A 35 -1.46 17.07 5.42
C LEU A 35 -2.27 15.83 5.01
N ALA A 36 -1.61 14.70 4.78
CA ALA A 36 -2.29 13.44 4.52
C ALA A 36 -3.19 13.05 5.70
N GLY A 37 -2.69 13.09 6.94
CA GLY A 37 -3.48 12.76 8.12
C GLY A 37 -4.74 13.62 8.26
N PHE A 38 -4.61 14.94 8.13
CA PHE A 38 -5.74 15.87 8.28
C PHE A 38 -6.70 15.90 7.08
N THR A 39 -6.27 15.42 5.91
CA THR A 39 -7.09 15.44 4.68
C THR A 39 -7.46 14.04 4.18
N ALA A 40 -7.34 13.01 5.02
CA ALA A 40 -7.55 11.61 4.62
C ALA A 40 -6.73 11.20 3.37
N GLY A 41 -5.52 11.74 3.24
CA GLY A 41 -4.57 11.46 2.18
C GLY A 41 -4.72 12.34 0.93
N ILE A 42 -5.79 13.15 0.83
CA ILE A 42 -6.10 13.92 -0.37
C ILE A 42 -4.98 14.90 -0.73
N ALA A 43 -4.55 15.74 0.23
CA ALA A 43 -3.47 16.69 0.04
C ALA A 43 -2.07 16.04 0.11
N GLY A 44 -1.98 14.79 0.56
CA GLY A 44 -0.72 14.07 0.65
C GLY A 44 -0.12 13.74 -0.73
N ILE A 45 -0.96 13.40 -1.71
CA ILE A 45 -0.53 13.05 -3.06
C ILE A 45 0.22 14.19 -3.77
N PRO A 46 -0.34 15.41 -3.91
CA PRO A 46 0.38 16.50 -4.58
C PRO A 46 1.70 16.84 -3.87
N VAL A 47 1.75 16.77 -2.53
CA VAL A 47 3.01 16.97 -1.77
C VAL A 47 4.03 15.89 -2.10
N PHE A 48 3.62 14.63 -2.13
CA PHE A 48 4.50 13.51 -2.49
C PHE A 48 5.08 13.68 -3.90
N VAL A 49 4.26 14.07 -4.88
CA VAL A 49 4.75 14.33 -6.24
C VAL A 49 5.70 15.53 -6.27
N GLY A 50 5.43 16.58 -5.49
CA GLY A 50 6.34 17.71 -5.29
C GLY A 50 7.72 17.28 -4.79
N ILE A 51 7.77 16.42 -3.77
CA ILE A 51 9.02 15.82 -3.25
C ILE A 51 9.76 15.04 -4.34
N VAL A 52 9.06 14.21 -5.11
CA VAL A 52 9.68 13.43 -6.19
C VAL A 52 10.27 14.33 -7.27
N LYS A 53 9.57 15.41 -7.66
CA LYS A 53 10.06 16.39 -8.63
C LYS A 53 11.27 17.16 -8.11
N ALA A 54 11.22 17.61 -6.86
CA ALA A 54 12.31 18.27 -6.19
C ALA A 54 13.57 17.38 -6.13
N MET A 55 13.41 16.12 -5.73
CA MET A 55 14.50 15.14 -5.70
C MET A 55 15.09 14.88 -7.09
N ARG A 56 14.25 14.78 -8.11
CA ARG A 56 14.72 14.62 -9.49
C ARG A 56 15.53 15.83 -9.97
N ARG A 57 15.14 17.04 -9.58
CA ARG A 57 15.90 18.27 -9.89
C ARG A 57 17.26 18.27 -9.19
N VAL A 58 17.32 17.85 -7.92
CA VAL A 58 18.59 17.70 -7.18
C VAL A 58 19.50 16.68 -7.86
N GLN A 59 18.96 15.54 -8.30
CA GLN A 59 19.74 14.52 -9.02
C GLN A 59 20.29 15.02 -10.37
N GLN A 60 19.63 16.00 -10.99
CA GLN A 60 20.06 16.66 -12.23
C GLN A 60 21.07 17.79 -12.00
N GLY A 61 21.48 18.04 -10.75
CA GLY A 61 22.45 19.09 -10.40
C GLY A 61 21.81 20.45 -10.09
N GLY A 62 20.48 20.53 -10.00
CA GLY A 62 19.78 21.70 -9.49
C GLY A 62 19.67 21.71 -7.96
N THR A 63 19.06 22.77 -7.43
CA THR A 63 18.67 22.86 -6.01
C THR A 63 17.18 22.58 -5.85
N ALA A 64 16.77 22.20 -4.64
CA ALA A 64 15.36 22.10 -4.31
C ALA A 64 15.00 23.01 -3.14
N ASP A 65 13.83 23.64 -3.25
CA ASP A 65 13.32 24.62 -2.31
C ASP A 65 12.06 24.10 -1.62
N PHE A 66 11.74 24.66 -0.46
CA PHE A 66 10.53 24.31 0.28
C PHE A 66 9.24 24.54 -0.54
N GLY A 67 9.23 25.55 -1.42
CA GLY A 67 8.10 25.81 -2.31
C GLY A 67 7.83 24.70 -3.33
N ASP A 68 8.84 23.88 -3.67
CA ASP A 68 8.67 22.77 -4.61
C ASP A 68 7.72 21.70 -4.07
N LEU A 69 7.57 21.59 -2.74
CA LEU A 69 6.64 20.67 -2.09
C LEU A 69 5.18 20.93 -2.49
N PHE A 70 4.84 22.19 -2.78
CA PHE A 70 3.47 22.61 -3.10
C PHE A 70 3.26 22.86 -4.60
N SER A 71 4.27 22.62 -5.43
CA SER A 71 4.24 22.90 -6.88
C SER A 71 3.07 22.22 -7.61
N GLU A 72 2.64 21.06 -7.12
CA GLU A 72 1.59 20.25 -7.73
C GLU A 72 0.16 20.55 -7.27
N PHE A 73 -0.03 21.49 -6.34
CA PHE A 73 -1.39 21.93 -5.98
C PHE A 73 -2.09 22.65 -7.12
N SER A 74 -1.34 23.24 -8.05
CA SER A 74 -1.90 23.78 -9.31
C SER A 74 -2.61 22.71 -10.15
N ASN A 75 -2.17 21.45 -10.05
CA ASN A 75 -2.75 20.30 -10.73
C ASN A 75 -3.60 19.42 -9.77
N PHE A 76 -4.13 20.00 -8.69
CA PHE A 76 -4.83 19.26 -7.65
C PHE A 76 -5.94 18.34 -8.18
N GLY A 77 -6.72 18.78 -9.17
CA GLY A 77 -7.79 17.97 -9.77
C GLY A 77 -7.29 16.65 -10.37
N LYS A 78 -6.11 16.65 -11.00
CA LYS A 78 -5.48 15.42 -11.53
C LYS A 78 -5.10 14.47 -10.40
N TRP A 79 -4.46 15.00 -9.35
CA TRP A 79 -4.01 14.21 -8.21
C TRP A 79 -5.17 13.71 -7.34
N PHE A 80 -6.26 14.47 -7.27
CA PHE A 80 -7.52 14.05 -6.66
C PHE A 80 -8.11 12.83 -7.38
N MET A 81 -8.12 12.81 -8.71
CA MET A 81 -8.57 11.63 -9.45
C MET A 81 -7.70 10.39 -9.18
N VAL A 82 -6.38 10.57 -9.06
CA VAL A 82 -5.48 9.47 -8.63
C VAL A 82 -5.84 8.99 -7.22
N TRP A 83 -6.13 9.90 -6.30
CA TRP A 83 -6.59 9.54 -4.94
C TRP A 83 -7.90 8.75 -4.97
N VAL A 84 -8.88 9.16 -5.76
CA VAL A 84 -10.17 8.44 -5.90
C VAL A 84 -9.95 7.04 -6.44
N VAL A 85 -9.14 6.87 -7.48
CA VAL A 85 -8.82 5.53 -8.03
C VAL A 85 -8.12 4.66 -6.99
N ALA A 86 -7.15 5.22 -6.26
CA ALA A 86 -6.46 4.51 -5.20
C ALA A 86 -7.40 4.11 -4.06
N LEU A 87 -8.34 4.97 -3.68
CA LEU A 87 -9.36 4.69 -2.68
C LEU A 87 -10.27 3.55 -3.12
N VAL A 88 -10.81 3.61 -4.34
CA VAL A 88 -11.70 2.57 -4.89
C VAL A 88 -10.96 1.23 -4.97
N ALA A 89 -9.72 1.23 -5.46
CA ALA A 89 -8.89 0.03 -5.52
C ALA A 89 -8.60 -0.54 -4.12
N GLY A 90 -8.31 0.34 -3.15
CA GLY A 90 -8.09 -0.06 -1.76
C GLY A 90 -9.34 -0.63 -1.09
N LEU A 91 -10.51 -0.02 -1.32
CA LEU A 91 -11.78 -0.57 -0.82
C LEU A 91 -12.10 -1.92 -1.45
N ALA A 92 -11.91 -2.05 -2.77
CA ALA A 92 -12.10 -3.32 -3.47
C ALA A 92 -11.16 -4.41 -2.95
N SER A 93 -9.90 -4.06 -2.64
CA SER A 93 -8.94 -5.01 -2.08
C SER A 93 -9.31 -5.42 -0.65
N VAL A 94 -9.77 -4.49 0.20
CA VAL A 94 -10.27 -4.80 1.55
C VAL A 94 -11.49 -5.72 1.48
N VAL A 95 -12.43 -5.49 0.57
CA VAL A 95 -13.57 -6.39 0.40
C VAL A 95 -13.11 -7.77 -0.07
N THR A 96 -12.24 -7.83 -1.07
CA THR A 96 -11.80 -9.11 -1.66
C THR A 96 -10.96 -9.92 -0.68
N PHE A 97 -9.89 -9.32 -0.15
CA PHE A 97 -8.97 -10.00 0.76
C PHE A 97 -9.53 -10.11 2.18
N GLY A 98 -10.32 -9.14 2.64
CA GLY A 98 -11.00 -9.21 3.93
C GLY A 98 -11.98 -10.38 3.98
N LEU A 99 -12.86 -10.50 2.98
CA LEU A 99 -13.78 -11.65 2.90
C LEU A 99 -13.03 -12.97 2.73
N ALA A 100 -11.99 -13.01 1.89
CA ALA A 100 -11.17 -14.22 1.74
C ALA A 100 -10.49 -14.62 3.07
N SER A 101 -9.95 -13.66 3.81
CA SER A 101 -9.29 -13.90 5.10
C SER A 101 -10.25 -14.42 6.17
N ILE A 102 -11.53 -14.11 6.05
CA ILE A 102 -12.60 -14.63 6.90
C ILE A 102 -12.98 -16.05 6.47
N VAL A 103 -13.25 -16.28 5.18
CA VAL A 103 -13.84 -17.55 4.69
C VAL A 103 -12.82 -18.69 4.66
N ILE A 104 -11.57 -18.42 4.25
CA ILE A 104 -10.54 -19.45 4.06
C ILE A 104 -10.27 -20.26 5.34
N PRO A 105 -10.08 -19.65 6.53
CA PRO A 105 -9.88 -20.40 7.77
C PRO A 105 -11.00 -21.40 8.09
N PHE A 106 -12.26 -21.06 7.85
CA PHE A 106 -13.38 -21.99 8.10
C PHE A 106 -13.38 -23.17 7.13
N VAL A 107 -13.02 -22.94 5.86
CA VAL A 107 -12.85 -24.03 4.88
C VAL A 107 -11.64 -24.90 5.24
N LEU A 108 -10.59 -24.35 5.83
CA LEU A 108 -9.43 -25.14 6.27
C LEU A 108 -9.68 -25.88 7.60
N ALA A 109 -10.56 -25.36 8.47
CA ALA A 109 -10.80 -25.90 9.80
C ALA A 109 -11.28 -27.36 9.79
N PHE A 110 -12.14 -27.74 8.83
CA PHE A 110 -12.61 -29.12 8.70
C PHE A 110 -11.74 -29.98 7.78
N MET A 111 -10.78 -29.38 7.07
CA MET A 111 -9.93 -30.10 6.13
C MET A 111 -9.01 -31.11 6.84
N VAL A 112 -8.37 -30.69 7.94
CA VAL A 112 -7.46 -31.56 8.72
C VAL A 112 -8.20 -32.74 9.36
N PRO A 113 -9.34 -32.57 10.05
CA PRO A 113 -10.14 -33.69 10.53
C PRO A 113 -10.58 -34.63 9.40
N LEU A 114 -11.05 -34.09 8.27
CA LEU A 114 -11.49 -34.89 7.13
C LEU A 114 -10.37 -35.71 6.50
N MET A 115 -9.15 -35.17 6.44
CA MET A 115 -7.98 -35.91 5.98
C MET A 115 -7.58 -37.03 6.96
N LEU A 116 -7.66 -36.79 8.26
CA LEU A 116 -7.25 -37.76 9.29
C LEU A 116 -8.28 -38.87 9.53
N GLU A 117 -9.58 -38.54 9.49
CA GLU A 117 -10.66 -39.48 9.79
C GLU A 117 -11.09 -40.30 8.57
N ARG A 118 -10.96 -39.73 7.37
CA ARG A 118 -11.43 -40.36 6.11
C ARG A 118 -10.33 -40.65 5.10
N ASP A 119 -9.06 -40.44 5.48
CA ASP A 119 -7.87 -40.71 4.66
C ASP A 119 -7.94 -40.04 3.27
N MET A 120 -8.55 -38.84 3.21
CA MET A 120 -8.81 -38.13 1.96
C MET A 120 -7.61 -37.29 1.51
N ALA A 121 -7.43 -37.16 0.20
CA ALA A 121 -6.45 -36.25 -0.37
C ALA A 121 -6.82 -34.78 -0.08
N ALA A 122 -5.83 -33.91 0.04
CA ALA A 122 -6.01 -32.52 0.48
C ALA A 122 -7.03 -31.72 -0.36
N PHE A 123 -7.05 -31.92 -1.68
CA PHE A 123 -8.01 -31.24 -2.56
C PHE A 123 -9.45 -31.77 -2.39
N ASP A 124 -9.61 -33.07 -2.16
CA ASP A 124 -10.93 -33.68 -1.92
C ASP A 124 -11.48 -33.27 -0.56
N ALA A 125 -10.63 -33.27 0.47
CA ALA A 125 -10.97 -32.77 1.80
C ALA A 125 -11.33 -31.28 1.79
N ALA A 126 -10.63 -30.46 0.99
CA ALA A 126 -10.95 -29.03 0.84
C ALA A 126 -12.33 -28.83 0.20
N LYS A 127 -12.67 -29.62 -0.82
CA LYS A 127 -13.96 -29.56 -1.50
C LYS A 127 -15.10 -30.02 -0.61
N GLU A 128 -14.89 -31.08 0.15
CA GLU A 128 -15.89 -31.59 1.09
C GLU A 128 -16.08 -30.65 2.28
N SER A 129 -14.99 -30.09 2.82
CA SER A 129 -15.04 -29.03 3.83
C SER A 129 -15.79 -27.79 3.33
N PHE A 130 -15.54 -27.35 2.09
CA PHE A 130 -16.26 -26.24 1.48
C PHE A 130 -17.76 -26.52 1.36
N ASN A 131 -18.15 -27.73 0.93
CA ASN A 131 -19.55 -28.12 0.86
C ASN A 131 -20.19 -28.14 2.25
N TYR A 132 -19.50 -28.69 3.24
CA TYR A 132 -19.97 -28.70 4.63
C TYR A 132 -20.19 -27.29 5.18
N VAL A 133 -19.24 -26.37 4.94
CA VAL A 133 -19.34 -24.96 5.32
C VAL A 133 -20.47 -24.25 4.55
N LYS A 134 -20.64 -24.54 3.26
CA LYS A 134 -21.70 -23.99 2.40
C LYS A 134 -23.10 -24.46 2.83
N ASP A 135 -23.22 -25.69 3.29
CA ASP A 135 -24.50 -26.24 3.75
C ASP A 135 -24.80 -25.79 5.20
N ASN A 136 -23.77 -25.34 5.93
CA ASN A 136 -23.87 -24.86 7.30
C ASN A 136 -23.37 -23.41 7.45
N LEU A 137 -23.82 -22.50 6.57
CA LEU A 137 -23.39 -21.09 6.58
C LEU A 137 -23.63 -20.40 7.93
N GLY A 138 -24.58 -20.87 8.74
CA GLY A 138 -24.79 -20.39 10.11
C GLY A 138 -23.55 -20.50 11.00
N LEU A 139 -22.72 -21.53 10.82
CA LEU A 139 -21.46 -21.71 11.56
C LEU A 139 -20.38 -20.70 11.18
N VAL A 140 -20.48 -20.06 10.01
CA VAL A 140 -19.57 -19.01 9.55
C VAL A 140 -20.12 -17.62 9.85
N ILE A 141 -21.43 -17.42 9.65
CA ILE A 141 -22.09 -16.11 9.80
C ILE A 141 -22.29 -15.72 11.27
N VAL A 142 -22.62 -16.67 12.15
CA VAL A 142 -22.88 -16.35 13.57
C VAL A 142 -21.64 -15.83 14.31
N PRO A 143 -20.44 -16.44 14.17
CA PRO A 143 -19.22 -15.88 14.76
C PRO A 143 -18.77 -14.56 14.13
N LEU A 144 -19.25 -14.22 12.92
CA LEU A 144 -18.95 -12.94 12.25
C LEU A 144 -19.82 -11.78 12.75
N LEU A 145 -20.97 -12.07 13.37
CA LEU A 145 -21.93 -11.08 13.86
C LEU A 145 -21.87 -10.86 15.38
N LEU A 146 -21.02 -11.62 16.09
CA LEU A 146 -20.73 -11.51 17.52
C LEU A 146 -19.38 -10.81 17.72
#